data_AF-A0AAN6GWZ7-F1
#
_entry.id   AF-A0AAN6GWZ7-F1
#
_cell.length_a   1.000
_cell.length_b   1.000
_cell.length_c   1.000
_cell.angle_alpha   90.00
_cell.angle_beta   90.00
_cell.angle_gamma   90.00
#
_symmetry.space_group_name_H-M   'P 1'
#
loop_
_entity.id
_entity.type
_entity.pdbx_description
1 polymer ?
#
loop_
_entity_poly.entity_id
_entity_poly.type
_entity_poly.pdbx_seq_one_letter_code
_entity_poly.pdbx_strand_id
1 'polypeptide(L)'
;MTKKKAGAHSALADTPPPPSSLIICRNKHWRYISSFHGPWLQLPPEILESLAHQNYTMPAPRLVDPAVFYDVVNIRKAVDEAAQDSVRASTGISNTGQSGRMDYFGAPSGPAGQLSKERIFKIRQKAVKSLSKAFTLDEVAASVATMQATSTVEDVARHVLKREGSNTDAKYVHFFHEKIPSRCMEQYTPLDPLDDVIASLPSEQQGPPLRTRALVQIFKSQWDGAAADLTMALRITEEIKRTHQPNQQQLELASRMREEQEAW
;
A
#
# COMPACT_ATOMS: atom_id res chain seq x y z
N MET A 1 55.25 -18.69 -1.52
CA MET A 1 53.95 -19.38 -1.70
C MET A 1 53.01 -18.95 -0.58
N THR A 2 52.14 -17.97 -0.83
CA THR A 2 51.19 -17.44 0.16
C THR A 2 49.77 -17.82 -0.27
N LYS A 3 49.18 -18.81 0.42
CA LYS A 3 47.84 -19.32 0.14
C LYS A 3 46.81 -18.44 0.87
N LYS A 4 46.07 -17.65 0.09
CA LYS A 4 44.95 -16.80 0.53
C LYS A 4 43.77 -17.69 0.93
N LYS A 5 43.34 -17.64 2.20
CA LYS A 5 42.18 -18.38 2.71
C LYS A 5 40.92 -17.60 2.32
N ALA A 6 40.09 -18.19 1.47
CA ALA A 6 38.78 -17.66 1.09
C ALA A 6 37.86 -17.64 2.32
N GLY A 7 37.21 -16.50 2.56
CA GLY A 7 36.22 -16.33 3.62
C GLY A 7 34.97 -17.13 3.29
N ALA A 8 34.58 -18.00 4.22
CA ALA A 8 33.27 -18.62 4.23
C ALA A 8 32.24 -17.57 4.67
N HIS A 9 31.25 -17.30 3.83
CA HIS A 9 30.01 -16.63 4.23
C HIS A 9 29.30 -17.54 5.25
N SER A 10 29.31 -17.18 6.53
CA SER A 10 28.47 -17.88 7.51
C SER A 10 27.02 -17.47 7.27
N ALA A 11 26.17 -18.46 6.99
CA ALA A 11 24.73 -18.36 7.12
C ALA A 11 24.40 -17.82 8.52
N LEU A 12 23.80 -16.63 8.58
CA LEU A 12 23.28 -16.04 9.81
C LEU A 12 22.02 -16.80 10.20
N ALA A 13 22.20 -17.87 10.97
CA ALA A 13 21.14 -18.60 11.63
C ALA A 13 20.59 -17.79 12.82
N ASP A 14 19.25 -17.78 12.92
CA ASP A 14 18.38 -17.46 14.06
C ASP A 14 19.09 -17.03 15.36
N THR A 15 19.47 -15.75 15.43
CA THR A 15 19.73 -15.14 16.74
C THR A 15 18.36 -14.87 17.39
N PRO A 16 18.07 -15.39 18.59
CA PRO A 16 16.82 -15.08 19.27
C PRO A 16 16.73 -13.57 19.53
N PRO A 17 15.54 -12.97 19.42
CA PRO A 17 15.39 -11.54 19.59
C PRO A 17 15.84 -11.13 21.00
N PRO A 18 16.48 -9.96 21.17
CA PRO A 18 16.89 -9.51 22.48
C PRO A 18 15.66 -9.47 23.40
N PRO A 19 15.77 -9.95 24.66
CA PRO A 19 14.64 -10.29 25.53
C PRO A 19 13.72 -9.11 25.92
N SER A 20 14.06 -7.89 25.50
CA SER A 20 13.29 -6.67 25.73
C SER A 20 12.78 -5.98 24.44
N SER A 21 12.90 -6.63 23.27
CA SER A 21 12.44 -6.01 22.03
C SER A 21 10.93 -6.06 21.89
N LEU A 22 10.31 -4.87 21.80
CA LEU A 22 8.89 -4.71 21.52
C LEU A 22 8.56 -5.37 20.17
N ILE A 23 7.61 -6.30 20.13
CA ILE A 23 7.15 -6.93 18.88
C ILE A 23 6.02 -6.09 18.28
N ILE A 24 6.25 -5.52 17.09
CA ILE A 24 5.30 -4.64 16.38
C ILE A 24 5.27 -4.98 14.90
N CYS A 25 4.21 -4.56 14.20
CA CYS A 25 4.12 -4.71 12.75
C CYS A 25 5.27 -3.97 12.05
N ARG A 26 5.85 -4.59 11.01
CA ARG A 26 6.99 -4.10 10.23
C ARG A 26 6.83 -2.66 9.76
N ASN A 27 5.63 -2.29 9.31
CA ASN A 27 5.30 -0.93 8.87
C ASN A 27 5.49 0.14 9.96
N LYS A 28 5.28 -0.18 11.25
CA LYS A 28 5.34 0.78 12.37
C LYS A 28 6.75 1.29 12.67
N HIS A 29 7.77 0.69 12.07
CA HIS A 29 9.17 1.09 12.23
C HIS A 29 9.91 1.03 10.90
N TRP A 30 9.16 1.17 9.79
CA TRP A 30 9.73 1.40 8.46
C TRP A 30 10.63 2.65 8.50
N ARG A 31 11.75 2.66 7.79
CA ARG A 31 12.66 3.81 7.85
C ARG A 31 11.98 5.06 7.27
N TYR A 32 12.34 6.22 7.83
CA TYR A 32 11.89 7.54 7.38
C TYR A 32 10.40 7.87 7.56
N ILE A 33 9.64 7.06 8.30
CA ILE A 33 8.23 7.36 8.64
C ILE A 33 8.05 8.76 9.24
N SER A 34 9.02 9.24 10.04
CA SER A 34 9.05 10.59 10.62
C SER A 34 8.87 11.70 9.58
N SER A 35 9.41 11.52 8.36
CA SER A 35 9.35 12.50 7.27
C SER A 35 7.99 12.56 6.59
N PHE A 36 7.13 11.57 6.80
CA PHE A 36 5.80 11.47 6.20
C PHE A 36 4.68 11.81 7.20
N HIS A 37 5.02 12.12 8.45
CA HIS A 37 4.05 12.67 9.39
C HIS A 37 3.65 14.09 9.00
N GLY A 38 2.37 14.40 9.09
CA GLY A 38 1.87 15.74 8.87
C GLY A 38 0.35 15.85 9.01
N PRO A 39 -0.20 17.07 8.86
CA PRO A 39 -1.64 17.34 8.98
C PRO A 39 -2.51 16.51 8.03
N TRP A 40 -1.96 16.09 6.89
CA TRP A 40 -2.67 15.30 5.88
C TRP A 40 -3.25 13.99 6.43
N LEU A 41 -2.68 13.44 7.52
CA LEU A 41 -3.19 12.23 8.17
C LEU A 41 -4.55 12.43 8.85
N GLN A 42 -4.85 13.66 9.29
CA GLN A 42 -6.05 14.01 10.05
C GLN A 42 -7.08 14.78 9.22
N LEU A 43 -6.68 15.29 8.05
CA LEU A 43 -7.60 15.96 7.15
C LEU A 43 -8.60 14.96 6.55
N PRO A 44 -9.89 15.31 6.45
CA PRO A 44 -10.85 14.51 5.70
C PRO A 44 -10.39 14.31 4.25
N PRO A 45 -10.59 13.11 3.66
CA PRO A 45 -10.17 12.83 2.28
C PRO A 45 -10.70 13.83 1.24
N GLU A 46 -11.89 14.38 1.45
CA GLU A 46 -12.53 15.38 0.58
C GLU A 46 -11.77 16.72 0.62
N ILE A 47 -11.25 17.10 1.79
CA ILE A 47 -10.42 18.29 1.94
C ILE A 47 -9.07 18.09 1.27
N LEU A 48 -8.45 16.91 1.43
CA LEU A 48 -7.20 16.59 0.73
C LEU A 48 -7.37 16.63 -0.79
N GLU A 49 -8.48 16.12 -1.31
CA GLU A 49 -8.78 16.15 -2.74
C GLU A 49 -8.97 17.57 -3.26
N SER A 50 -9.68 18.42 -2.50
CA SER A 50 -9.83 19.84 -2.82
C SER A 50 -8.48 20.57 -2.84
N LEU A 51 -7.62 20.31 -1.85
CA LEU A 51 -6.26 20.89 -1.80
C LEU A 51 -5.37 20.40 -2.94
N ALA A 52 -5.43 19.10 -3.29
CA ALA A 52 -4.69 18.55 -4.42
C ALA A 52 -5.16 19.17 -5.75
N HIS A 53 -6.47 19.36 -5.91
CA HIS A 53 -7.04 20.02 -7.09
C HIS A 53 -6.61 21.49 -7.19
N GLN A 54 -6.66 22.24 -6.07
CA GLN A 54 -6.15 23.61 -6.02
C GLN A 54 -4.66 23.67 -6.37
N ASN A 55 -3.84 22.75 -5.82
CA ASN A 55 -2.42 22.67 -6.17
C ASN A 55 -2.18 22.42 -7.66
N TYR A 56 -3.02 21.58 -8.28
CA TYR A 56 -2.94 21.31 -9.71
C TYR A 56 -3.34 22.53 -10.57
N THR A 57 -4.34 23.30 -10.17
CA THR A 57 -4.79 24.47 -10.95
C THR A 57 -3.94 25.72 -10.74
N MET A 58 -3.11 25.77 -9.70
CA MET A 58 -2.17 26.87 -9.50
C MET A 58 -1.16 27.00 -10.65
N PRO A 59 -0.78 28.25 -11.03
CA PRO A 59 0.27 28.49 -12.02
C PRO A 59 1.62 27.97 -11.50
N ALA A 60 2.50 27.59 -12.42
CA ALA A 60 3.86 27.19 -12.07
C ALA A 60 4.68 28.41 -11.56
N PRO A 61 5.61 28.21 -10.60
CA PRO A 61 5.99 26.95 -9.96
C PRO A 61 5.02 26.55 -8.83
N ARG A 62 4.69 25.26 -8.76
CA ARG A 62 3.86 24.68 -7.70
C ARG A 62 4.75 24.24 -6.52
N LEU A 63 4.18 24.28 -5.32
CA LEU A 63 4.89 23.86 -4.10
C LEU A 63 5.05 22.33 -4.02
N VAL A 64 4.09 21.58 -4.55
CA VAL A 64 4.08 20.12 -4.54
C VAL A 64 3.79 19.62 -5.96
N ASP A 65 4.51 18.57 -6.38
CA ASP A 65 4.20 17.89 -7.63
C ASP A 65 2.76 17.33 -7.59
N PRO A 66 1.92 17.58 -8.61
CA PRO A 66 0.54 17.13 -8.58
C PRO A 66 0.39 15.61 -8.44
N ALA A 67 1.25 14.81 -9.09
CA ALA A 67 1.15 13.35 -9.00
C ALA A 67 1.40 12.89 -7.56
N VAL A 68 2.45 13.44 -6.92
CA VAL A 68 2.75 13.16 -5.51
C VAL A 68 1.57 13.52 -4.59
N PHE A 69 0.94 14.68 -4.80
CA PHE A 69 -0.18 15.08 -3.94
C PHE A 69 -1.41 14.18 -4.17
N TYR A 70 -1.74 13.85 -5.42
CA TYR A 70 -2.83 12.91 -5.70
C TYR A 70 -2.54 11.50 -5.17
N ASP A 71 -1.29 11.06 -5.14
CA ASP A 71 -0.91 9.80 -4.51
C ASP A 71 -1.19 9.81 -3.00
N VAL A 72 -0.90 10.92 -2.30
CA VAL A 72 -1.27 11.08 -0.88
C VAL A 72 -2.79 10.98 -0.68
N VAL A 73 -3.59 11.62 -1.55
CA VAL A 73 -5.06 11.51 -1.50
C VAL A 73 -5.51 10.06 -1.70
N ASN A 74 -4.95 9.39 -2.71
CA ASN A 74 -5.29 8.01 -3.05
C ASN A 74 -4.91 7.03 -1.95
N ILE A 75 -3.75 7.21 -1.32
CA ILE A 75 -3.30 6.43 -0.16
C ILE A 75 -4.29 6.63 0.99
N ARG A 76 -4.66 7.87 1.31
CA ARG A 76 -5.59 8.16 2.41
C ARG A 76 -6.95 7.48 2.19
N LYS A 77 -7.54 7.67 1.00
CA LYS A 77 -8.81 7.03 0.62
C LYS A 77 -8.74 5.51 0.70
N ALA A 78 -7.66 4.91 0.18
CA ALA A 78 -7.50 3.47 0.15
C ALA A 78 -7.32 2.85 1.55
N VAL A 79 -6.56 3.50 2.43
CA VAL A 79 -6.40 3.04 3.82
C VAL A 79 -7.69 3.22 4.62
N ASP A 80 -8.44 4.31 4.41
CA ASP A 80 -9.72 4.54 5.09
C ASP A 80 -10.78 3.51 4.68
N GLU A 81 -10.89 3.23 3.38
CA GLU A 81 -11.75 2.17 2.86
C GLU A 81 -11.37 0.80 3.46
N ALA A 82 -10.08 0.48 3.47
CA ALA A 82 -9.60 -0.77 4.05
C ALA A 82 -9.88 -0.86 5.56
N ALA A 83 -9.76 0.24 6.29
CA ALA A 83 -10.07 0.29 7.72
C ALA A 83 -11.56 0.03 7.97
N GLN A 84 -12.44 0.67 7.21
CA GLN A 84 -13.89 0.45 7.30
C GLN A 84 -14.28 -0.99 6.97
N ASP A 85 -13.73 -1.54 5.87
CA ASP A 85 -13.99 -2.92 5.45
C ASP A 85 -13.43 -3.94 6.47
N SER A 86 -12.25 -3.68 7.04
CA SER A 86 -11.63 -4.55 8.07
C SER A 86 -12.46 -4.58 9.35
N VAL A 87 -12.95 -3.43 9.81
CA VAL A 87 -13.86 -3.34 10.96
C VAL A 87 -15.17 -4.09 10.67
N ARG A 88 -15.77 -3.87 9.50
CA ARG A 88 -17.01 -4.56 9.10
C ARG A 88 -16.84 -6.07 9.02
N ALA A 89 -15.72 -6.54 8.48
CA ALA A 89 -15.38 -7.96 8.44
C ALA A 89 -15.11 -8.54 9.85
N SER A 90 -14.58 -7.73 10.77
CA SER A 90 -14.32 -8.13 12.15
C SER A 90 -15.59 -8.20 12.99
N THR A 91 -16.51 -7.24 12.85
CA THR A 91 -17.78 -7.21 13.60
C THR A 91 -18.79 -8.21 13.04
N GLY A 92 -18.70 -8.55 11.75
CA GLY A 92 -19.62 -9.48 11.11
C GLY A 92 -21.05 -8.94 10.98
N ILE A 93 -21.25 -7.62 11.12
CA ILE A 93 -22.57 -6.98 11.08
C ILE A 93 -22.91 -6.57 9.64
N SER A 94 -24.12 -6.93 9.17
CA SER A 94 -24.62 -6.46 7.88
C SER A 94 -25.30 -5.09 8.00
N ASN A 95 -24.78 -4.07 7.31
CA ASN A 95 -25.45 -2.76 7.19
C ASN A 95 -26.72 -2.81 6.30
N THR A 96 -27.00 -3.94 5.63
CA THR A 96 -28.20 -4.12 4.82
C THR A 96 -29.50 -4.14 5.63
N GLY A 97 -29.43 -4.06 6.96
CA GLY A 97 -30.59 -3.88 7.85
C GLY A 97 -30.92 -2.42 8.18
N GLN A 98 -30.07 -1.43 7.84
CA GLN A 98 -30.29 -0.02 8.23
C GLN A 98 -31.00 0.83 7.18
N SER A 99 -31.09 0.36 5.92
CA SER A 99 -31.93 1.03 4.91
C SER A 99 -33.38 0.52 4.99
N GLY A 100 -34.14 1.11 5.91
CA GLY A 100 -35.52 1.51 5.64
C GLY A 100 -36.59 0.44 5.39
N ARG A 101 -36.53 -0.74 6.01
CA ARG A 101 -37.76 -1.55 6.17
C ARG A 101 -38.37 -1.31 7.54
N MET A 102 -39.23 -0.29 7.61
CA MET A 102 -40.32 -0.30 8.58
C MET A 102 -41.23 -1.47 8.14
N ASP A 103 -41.40 -2.49 8.97
CA ASP A 103 -42.43 -3.48 8.69
C ASP A 103 -43.79 -2.76 8.66
N TYR A 104 -44.74 -3.27 7.88
CA TYR A 104 -46.10 -2.74 7.72
C TYR A 104 -46.86 -2.53 9.06
N PHE A 105 -46.32 -3.07 10.16
CA PHE A 105 -46.83 -2.98 11.53
C PHE A 105 -46.01 -2.08 12.49
N GLY A 106 -45.05 -1.28 11.99
CA GLY A 106 -44.38 -0.26 12.80
C GLY A 106 -43.46 -0.78 13.92
N ALA A 107 -43.09 -2.06 13.90
CA ALA A 107 -42.16 -2.64 14.87
C ALA A 107 -40.70 -2.40 14.47
N PRO A 108 -39.77 -2.23 15.45
CA PRO A 108 -38.34 -2.15 15.15
C PRO A 108 -37.89 -3.45 14.47
N SER A 109 -37.35 -3.33 13.26
CA SER A 109 -36.71 -4.44 12.56
C SER A 109 -35.63 -5.07 13.44
N GLY A 110 -35.62 -6.40 13.51
CA GLY A 110 -34.83 -7.20 14.43
C GLY A 110 -33.30 -7.03 14.32
N PRO A 111 -32.52 -7.76 15.14
CA PRO A 111 -31.08 -7.61 15.23
C PRO A 111 -30.42 -7.67 13.85
N ALA A 112 -29.50 -6.75 13.60
CA ALA A 112 -28.74 -6.70 12.35
C ALA A 112 -28.21 -8.09 11.97
N GLY A 113 -28.59 -8.57 10.78
CA GLY A 113 -28.26 -9.92 10.34
C GLY A 113 -26.74 -10.14 10.26
N GLN A 114 -26.26 -11.24 10.84
CA GLN A 114 -24.84 -11.62 10.77
C GLN A 114 -24.43 -11.90 9.32
N LEU A 115 -23.25 -11.41 8.94
CA LEU A 115 -22.65 -11.68 7.63
C LEU A 115 -22.22 -13.14 7.52
N SER A 116 -22.45 -13.76 6.36
CA SER A 116 -21.93 -15.11 6.09
C SER A 116 -20.40 -15.12 6.06
N LYS A 117 -19.80 -16.28 6.38
CA LYS A 117 -18.33 -16.49 6.31
C LYS A 117 -17.76 -16.12 4.94
N GLU A 118 -18.50 -16.43 3.88
CA GLU A 118 -18.12 -16.08 2.51
C GLU A 118 -18.13 -14.56 2.27
N ARG A 119 -19.18 -13.88 2.74
CA ARG A 119 -19.28 -12.42 2.62
C ARG A 119 -18.19 -11.71 3.43
N ILE A 120 -17.92 -12.18 4.65
CA ILE A 120 -16.80 -11.68 5.48
C ILE A 120 -15.48 -11.84 4.73
N PHE A 121 -15.23 -13.01 4.13
CA PHE A 121 -14.00 -13.26 3.38
C PHE A 121 -13.85 -12.33 2.18
N LYS A 122 -14.92 -12.11 1.40
CA LYS A 122 -14.89 -11.14 0.28
C LYS A 122 -14.62 -9.71 0.73
N ILE A 123 -15.19 -9.30 1.87
CA ILE A 123 -14.90 -7.97 2.45
C ILE A 123 -13.42 -7.87 2.84
N ARG A 124 -12.82 -8.92 3.42
CA ARG A 124 -11.38 -8.94 3.72
C ARG A 124 -10.51 -8.87 2.46
N GLN A 125 -10.87 -9.59 1.40
CA GLN A 125 -10.16 -9.46 0.12
C GLN A 125 -10.23 -8.04 -0.43
N LYS A 126 -11.41 -7.39 -0.35
CA LYS A 126 -11.56 -5.99 -0.76
C LYS A 126 -10.65 -5.06 0.05
N ALA A 127 -10.63 -5.20 1.37
CA ALA A 127 -9.74 -4.43 2.24
C ALA A 127 -8.25 -4.63 1.90
N VAL A 128 -7.84 -5.89 1.67
CA VAL A 128 -6.48 -6.22 1.24
C VAL A 128 -6.13 -5.56 -0.10
N LYS A 129 -7.04 -5.58 -1.07
CA LYS A 129 -6.82 -4.93 -2.37
C LYS A 129 -6.65 -3.42 -2.23
N SER A 130 -7.44 -2.76 -1.39
CA SER A 130 -7.28 -1.32 -1.12
C SER A 130 -5.94 -1.03 -0.43
N LEU A 131 -5.50 -1.84 0.53
CA LEU A 131 -4.17 -1.69 1.14
C LEU A 131 -3.03 -1.94 0.15
N SER A 132 -3.14 -2.98 -0.69
CA SER A 132 -2.15 -3.31 -1.71
C SER A 132 -1.96 -2.12 -2.67
N LYS A 133 -3.07 -1.48 -3.07
CA LYS A 133 -3.04 -0.23 -3.85
C LYS A 133 -2.31 0.90 -3.11
N ALA A 134 -2.55 1.09 -1.82
CA ALA A 134 -1.88 2.12 -1.03
C ALA A 134 -0.36 1.88 -0.95
N PHE A 135 0.09 0.67 -0.62
CA PHE A 135 1.51 0.31 -0.56
C PHE A 135 2.20 0.32 -1.93
N THR A 136 1.44 0.10 -3.01
CA THR A 136 1.93 0.23 -4.39
C THR A 136 2.30 1.68 -4.71
N LEU A 137 1.48 2.64 -4.28
CA LEU A 137 1.74 4.06 -4.49
C LEU A 137 2.99 4.53 -3.71
N ASP A 138 3.00 4.31 -2.39
CA ASP A 138 4.15 4.65 -1.54
C ASP A 138 4.12 3.85 -0.23
N GLU A 139 5.09 2.97 0.00
CA GLU A 139 5.13 2.16 1.22
C GLU A 139 5.37 2.96 2.50
N VAL A 140 6.05 4.10 2.45
CA VAL A 140 6.33 4.90 3.65
C VAL A 140 5.10 5.70 4.04
N ALA A 141 4.49 6.41 3.09
CA ALA A 141 3.25 7.14 3.32
C ALA A 141 2.10 6.19 3.69
N ALA A 142 1.96 5.06 3.00
CA ALA A 142 0.97 4.04 3.35
C ALA A 142 1.22 3.44 4.74
N SER A 143 2.48 3.22 5.14
CA SER A 143 2.81 2.76 6.50
C SER A 143 2.33 3.74 7.55
N VAL A 144 2.63 5.03 7.41
CA VAL A 144 2.19 6.07 8.35
C VAL A 144 0.66 6.21 8.37
N ALA A 145 0.03 6.17 7.19
CA ALA A 145 -1.42 6.21 7.06
C ALA A 145 -2.10 5.03 7.79
N THR A 146 -1.50 3.84 7.70
CA THR A 146 -2.01 2.61 8.30
C THR A 146 -1.76 2.55 9.80
N MET A 147 -0.70 3.21 10.32
CA MET A 147 -0.45 3.35 11.76
C MET A 147 -1.57 4.09 12.50
N GLN A 148 -2.31 4.96 11.80
CA GLN A 148 -3.48 5.67 12.34
C GLN A 148 -4.79 4.88 12.17
N ALA A 149 -4.76 3.78 11.43
CA ALA A 149 -5.93 2.94 11.19
C ALA A 149 -6.22 2.04 12.41
N THR A 150 -7.39 1.39 12.39
CA THR A 150 -7.76 0.44 13.44
C THR A 150 -6.85 -0.79 13.43
N SER A 151 -6.68 -1.43 14.59
CA SER A 151 -5.86 -2.65 14.72
C SER A 151 -6.35 -3.82 13.86
N THR A 152 -7.62 -3.82 13.44
CA THR A 152 -8.17 -4.86 12.55
C THR A 152 -7.48 -4.91 11.17
N VAL A 153 -6.91 -3.79 10.74
CA VAL A 153 -6.15 -3.68 9.49
C VAL A 153 -4.85 -4.50 9.52
N GLU A 154 -4.24 -4.65 10.69
CA GLU A 154 -2.97 -5.38 10.85
C GLU A 154 -3.13 -6.88 10.58
N ASP A 155 -4.34 -7.43 10.78
CA ASP A 155 -4.59 -8.86 10.71
C ASP A 155 -5.34 -9.30 9.44
N VAL A 156 -5.85 -8.34 8.66
CA VAL A 156 -6.75 -8.61 7.52
C VAL A 156 -6.09 -9.48 6.44
N ALA A 157 -4.85 -9.19 6.06
CA ALA A 157 -4.10 -9.94 5.06
C ALA A 157 -3.82 -11.38 5.52
N ARG A 158 -3.47 -11.56 6.80
CA ARG A 158 -3.26 -12.89 7.39
C ARG A 158 -4.52 -13.73 7.36
N HIS A 159 -5.69 -13.12 7.59
CA HIS A 159 -6.97 -13.82 7.46
C HIS A 159 -7.28 -14.24 6.02
N VAL A 160 -6.87 -13.45 5.02
CA VAL A 160 -7.03 -13.84 3.62
C VAL A 160 -6.10 -15.00 3.28
N LEU A 161 -4.81 -14.91 3.63
CA LEU A 161 -3.81 -15.94 3.35
C LEU A 161 -4.10 -17.29 4.00
N LYS A 162 -4.75 -17.30 5.17
CA LYS A 162 -5.21 -18.56 5.81
C LYS A 162 -6.18 -19.37 4.95
N ARG A 163 -6.93 -18.72 4.06
CA ARG A 163 -7.89 -19.37 3.16
C ARG A 163 -7.38 -19.45 1.73
N GLU A 164 -6.63 -18.44 1.28
CA GLU A 164 -6.10 -18.32 -0.07
C GLU A 164 -4.62 -17.88 -0.01
N GLY A 165 -3.73 -18.86 0.15
CA GLY A 165 -2.29 -18.59 0.30
C GLY A 165 -1.59 -18.07 -0.97
N SER A 166 -2.21 -18.23 -2.14
CA SER A 166 -1.70 -17.75 -3.43
C SER A 166 -2.05 -16.28 -3.73
N ASN A 167 -2.80 -15.61 -2.85
CA ASN A 167 -3.24 -14.24 -3.11
C ASN A 167 -2.06 -13.25 -3.00
N THR A 168 -1.63 -12.73 -4.15
CA THR A 168 -0.46 -11.83 -4.26
C THR A 168 -0.63 -10.53 -3.49
N ASP A 169 -1.80 -9.88 -3.58
CA ASP A 169 -2.10 -8.66 -2.83
C ASP A 169 -2.00 -8.92 -1.32
N ALA A 170 -2.52 -10.06 -0.86
CA ALA A 170 -2.47 -10.43 0.55
C ALA A 170 -1.05 -10.73 1.01
N LYS A 171 -0.20 -11.37 0.18
CA LYS A 171 1.22 -11.55 0.47
C LYS A 171 1.94 -10.21 0.62
N TYR A 172 1.71 -9.29 -0.32
CA TYR A 172 2.35 -7.97 -0.32
C TYR A 172 1.93 -7.13 0.90
N VAL A 173 0.63 -7.08 1.22
CA VAL A 173 0.15 -6.38 2.43
C VAL A 173 0.63 -7.07 3.71
N HIS A 174 0.61 -8.41 3.75
CA HIS A 174 1.08 -9.14 4.93
C HIS A 174 2.55 -8.84 5.21
N PHE A 175 3.39 -8.68 4.19
CA PHE A 175 4.77 -8.27 4.38
C PHE A 175 4.86 -6.99 5.23
N PHE A 176 4.04 -5.96 5.00
CA PHE A 176 4.09 -4.76 5.86
C PHE A 176 3.51 -4.97 7.28
N HIS A 177 2.59 -5.92 7.45
CA HIS A 177 1.91 -6.18 8.72
C HIS A 177 2.47 -7.36 9.53
N GLU A 178 3.55 -7.96 9.08
CA GLU A 178 4.23 -9.01 9.82
C GLU A 178 4.81 -8.45 11.12
N LYS A 179 4.61 -9.16 12.22
CA LYS A 179 5.09 -8.72 13.53
C LYS A 179 6.54 -9.15 13.70
N ILE A 180 7.43 -8.18 13.84
CA ILE A 180 8.87 -8.41 14.00
C ILE A 180 9.40 -7.65 15.22
N PRO A 181 10.55 -8.06 15.79
CA PRO A 181 11.19 -7.31 16.86
C PRO A 181 11.54 -5.89 16.40
N SER A 182 11.15 -4.90 17.21
CA SER A 182 11.37 -3.49 16.93
C SER A 182 12.85 -3.18 16.74
N ARG A 183 13.15 -2.31 15.77
CA ARG A 183 14.51 -1.90 15.36
C ARG A 183 15.42 -3.04 14.85
N CYS A 184 14.90 -4.24 14.63
CA CYS A 184 15.64 -5.39 14.09
C CYS A 184 15.25 -5.72 12.64
N MET A 185 14.85 -4.70 11.85
CA MET A 185 14.41 -4.87 10.44
C MET A 185 15.42 -5.65 9.59
N GLU A 186 16.71 -5.36 9.75
CA GLU A 186 17.78 -5.99 8.99
C GLU A 186 17.84 -7.51 9.22
N GLN A 187 17.62 -7.96 10.45
CA GLN A 187 17.67 -9.39 10.80
C GLN A 187 16.33 -10.11 10.50
N TYR A 188 15.18 -9.46 10.73
CA TYR A 188 13.85 -10.11 10.66
C TYR A 188 13.01 -9.72 9.44
N THR A 189 13.65 -9.26 8.37
CA THR A 189 12.99 -9.00 7.09
C THR A 189 13.65 -9.85 6.00
N PRO A 190 13.12 -11.07 5.75
CA PRO A 190 13.53 -11.88 4.61
C PRO A 190 13.04 -11.26 3.30
N LEU A 191 13.75 -11.55 2.21
CA LEU A 191 13.38 -11.08 0.86
C LEU A 191 12.40 -12.03 0.16
N ASP A 192 12.39 -13.31 0.55
CA ASP A 192 11.56 -14.36 -0.07
C ASP A 192 10.08 -13.97 -0.28
N PRO A 193 9.38 -13.34 0.70
CA PRO A 193 8.00 -12.92 0.47
C PRO A 193 7.83 -11.91 -0.66
N LEU A 194 8.82 -11.03 -0.87
CA LEU A 194 8.82 -10.07 -1.97
C LEU A 194 9.24 -10.72 -3.29
N ASP A 195 10.18 -11.67 -3.27
CA ASP A 195 10.55 -12.46 -4.45
C ASP A 195 9.35 -13.22 -5.01
N ASP A 196 8.59 -13.87 -4.12
CA ASP A 196 7.32 -14.54 -4.42
C ASP A 196 6.31 -13.59 -5.07
N VAL A 197 6.13 -12.39 -4.49
CA VAL A 197 5.19 -11.38 -4.99
C VAL A 197 5.61 -10.91 -6.38
N ILE A 198 6.89 -10.57 -6.57
CA ILE A 198 7.43 -10.09 -7.86
C ILE A 198 7.27 -11.17 -8.94
N ALA A 199 7.62 -12.42 -8.62
CA ALA A 199 7.50 -13.53 -9.57
C ALA A 199 6.05 -13.86 -9.97
N SER A 200 5.09 -13.54 -9.09
CA SER A 200 3.65 -13.78 -9.33
C SER A 200 2.95 -12.66 -10.10
N LEU A 201 3.62 -11.52 -10.32
CA LEU A 201 3.03 -10.35 -10.97
C LEU A 201 3.44 -10.24 -12.45
N PRO A 202 2.54 -9.73 -13.32
CA PRO A 202 2.92 -9.28 -14.66
C PRO A 202 4.04 -8.24 -14.59
N SER A 203 4.92 -8.18 -15.60
CA SER A 203 6.09 -7.28 -15.64
C SER A 203 5.74 -5.81 -15.36
N GLU A 204 4.63 -5.35 -15.92
CA GLU A 204 4.09 -3.99 -15.76
C GLU A 204 3.75 -3.62 -14.31
N GLN A 205 3.49 -4.62 -13.46
CA GLN A 205 3.10 -4.43 -12.05
C GLN A 205 4.24 -4.72 -11.07
N GLN A 206 5.43 -5.09 -11.56
CA GLN A 206 6.57 -5.44 -10.71
C GLN A 206 7.31 -4.24 -10.14
N GLY A 207 7.14 -3.04 -10.70
CA GLY A 207 7.86 -1.83 -10.26
C GLY A 207 7.71 -1.52 -8.76
N PRO A 208 6.49 -1.45 -8.19
CA PRO A 208 6.27 -1.18 -6.77
C PRO A 208 6.89 -2.22 -5.80
N PRO A 209 6.70 -3.54 -5.97
CA PRO A 209 7.36 -4.50 -5.09
C PRO A 209 8.87 -4.57 -5.29
N LEU A 210 9.41 -4.29 -6.49
CA LEU A 210 10.86 -4.11 -6.70
C LEU A 210 11.39 -2.93 -5.89
N ARG A 211 10.69 -1.80 -5.87
CA ARG A 211 11.03 -0.63 -5.04
C ARG A 211 11.03 -0.98 -3.55
N THR A 212 10.01 -1.72 -3.08
CA THR A 212 9.96 -2.21 -1.70
C THR A 212 11.13 -3.13 -1.38
N ARG A 213 11.45 -4.10 -2.26
CA ARG A 213 12.58 -5.02 -2.09
C ARG A 213 13.90 -4.27 -2.04
N ALA A 214 14.09 -3.26 -2.90
CA ALA A 214 15.25 -2.39 -2.86
C ALA A 214 15.40 -1.64 -1.53
N LEU A 215 14.32 -1.11 -0.95
CA LEU A 215 14.38 -0.47 0.37
C LEU A 215 14.83 -1.45 1.46
N VAL A 216 14.30 -2.67 1.45
CA VAL A 216 14.71 -3.71 2.40
C VAL A 216 16.19 -4.04 2.22
N GLN A 217 16.65 -4.17 0.98
CA GLN A 217 18.07 -4.40 0.66
C GLN A 217 18.96 -3.25 1.16
N ILE A 218 18.53 -1.98 1.00
CA ILE A 218 19.20 -0.80 1.58
C ILE A 218 19.29 -0.92 3.10
N PHE A 219 18.24 -1.38 3.78
CA PHE A 219 18.25 -1.56 5.23
C PHE A 219 19.25 -2.64 5.68
N LYS A 220 19.51 -3.63 4.82
CA LYS A 220 20.47 -4.71 5.00
C LYS A 220 21.86 -4.38 4.45
N SER A 221 22.09 -3.13 4.03
CA SER A 221 23.34 -2.67 3.38
C SER A 221 23.72 -3.46 2.12
N GLN A 222 22.74 -4.03 1.42
CA GLN A 222 22.90 -4.79 0.17
C GLN A 222 22.74 -3.83 -1.02
N TRP A 223 23.74 -2.98 -1.22
CA TRP A 223 23.66 -1.86 -2.19
C TRP A 223 23.53 -2.31 -3.64
N ASP A 224 24.25 -3.36 -4.04
CA ASP A 224 24.26 -3.83 -5.43
C ASP A 224 22.89 -4.35 -5.87
N GLY A 225 22.26 -5.19 -5.03
CA GLY A 225 20.93 -5.71 -5.34
C GLY A 225 19.83 -4.65 -5.22
N ALA A 226 19.97 -3.67 -4.32
CA ALA A 226 19.08 -2.51 -4.28
C ALA A 226 19.18 -1.68 -5.57
N ALA A 227 20.39 -1.43 -6.07
CA ALA A 227 20.60 -0.72 -7.32
C ALA A 227 20.00 -1.47 -8.51
N ALA A 228 20.14 -2.81 -8.54
CA ALA A 228 19.55 -3.65 -9.58
C ALA A 228 18.00 -3.57 -9.59
N ASP A 229 17.38 -3.69 -8.41
CA ASP A 229 15.92 -3.58 -8.25
C ASP A 229 15.38 -2.23 -8.69
N LEU A 230 16.02 -1.14 -8.23
CA LEU A 230 15.61 0.23 -8.60
C LEU A 230 15.79 0.47 -10.11
N THR A 231 16.87 -0.04 -10.70
CA THR A 231 17.11 0.07 -12.15
C THR A 231 16.02 -0.65 -12.93
N MET A 232 15.62 -1.86 -12.49
CA MET A 232 14.54 -2.61 -13.14
C MET A 232 13.19 -1.90 -12.97
N ALA A 233 12.88 -1.40 -11.77
CA ALA A 233 11.65 -0.65 -11.51
C ALA A 233 11.55 0.64 -12.34
N LEU A 234 12.66 1.36 -12.53
CA LEU A 234 12.73 2.53 -13.41
C LEU A 234 12.52 2.14 -14.87
N ARG A 235 13.13 1.05 -15.34
CA ARG A 235 12.91 0.55 -16.71
C ARG A 235 11.43 0.25 -16.97
N ILE A 236 10.78 -0.49 -16.07
CA ILE A 236 9.34 -0.80 -16.17
C ILE A 236 8.51 0.49 -16.22
N THR A 237 8.81 1.45 -15.33
CA THR A 237 8.12 2.74 -15.31
C THR A 237 8.26 3.50 -16.62
N GLU A 238 9.47 3.53 -17.21
CA GLU A 238 9.72 4.19 -18.48
C GLU A 238 9.04 3.49 -19.67
N GLU A 239 8.96 2.16 -19.65
CA GLU A 239 8.22 1.38 -20.65
C GLU A 239 6.72 1.69 -20.58
N ILE A 240 6.14 1.73 -19.38
CA ILE A 240 4.72 2.10 -19.16
C ILE A 240 4.45 3.52 -19.67
N LYS A 241 5.33 4.49 -19.35
CA LYS A 241 5.20 5.87 -19.84
C LYS A 241 5.23 5.95 -21.36
N ARG A 242 6.08 5.15 -22.03
CA ARG A 242 6.14 5.10 -23.49
C ARG A 242 4.85 4.56 -24.11
N THR A 243 4.28 3.52 -23.51
CA THR A 243 2.99 2.96 -23.94
C THR A 243 1.83 3.95 -23.74
N HIS A 244 1.90 4.77 -22.69
CA HIS A 244 0.90 5.79 -22.38
C HIS A 244 1.18 7.18 -22.99
N GLN A 245 2.08 7.31 -23.97
CA GLN A 245 2.17 8.56 -24.72
C GLN A 245 0.79 8.87 -25.31
N PRO A 246 0.18 10.03 -24.98
CA PRO A 246 -1.13 10.37 -25.49
C PRO A 246 -1.04 10.36 -27.01
N ASN A 247 -1.97 9.60 -27.62
CA ASN A 247 -2.04 9.47 -29.07
C ASN A 247 -2.01 10.89 -29.66
N GLN A 248 -1.20 11.14 -30.68
CA GLN A 248 -0.97 12.49 -31.21
C GLN A 248 -2.30 13.21 -31.55
N GLN A 249 -3.33 12.42 -31.90
CA GLN A 249 -4.72 12.83 -32.08
C GLN A 249 -5.41 13.39 -30.82
N GLN A 250 -5.17 12.84 -29.63
CA GLN A 250 -5.71 13.35 -28.37
C GLN A 250 -5.06 14.67 -27.96
N LEU A 251 -3.77 14.85 -28.25
CA LEU A 251 -3.07 16.12 -28.06
C LEU A 251 -3.61 17.19 -29.03
N GLU A 252 -3.83 16.84 -30.29
CA GLU A 252 -4.44 17.72 -31.29
C GLU A 252 -5.89 18.11 -30.94
N LEU A 253 -6.69 17.16 -30.48
CA LEU A 253 -8.06 17.42 -30.00
C LEU A 253 -8.06 18.34 -28.79
N ALA A 254 -7.20 18.09 -27.80
CA ALA A 254 -7.09 18.95 -26.62
C ALA A 254 -6.57 20.35 -26.96
N SER A 255 -5.72 20.49 -27.99
CA SER A 255 -5.28 21.79 -28.52
C SER A 255 -6.44 22.54 -29.18
N ARG A 256 -7.19 21.87 -30.07
CA ARG A 256 -8.34 22.48 -30.76
C ARG A 256 -9.45 22.90 -29.80
N MET A 257 -9.77 22.09 -28.79
CA MET A 257 -10.76 22.46 -27.78
C MET A 257 -10.33 23.67 -26.94
N ARG A 258 -9.01 23.89 -26.77
CA ARG A 258 -8.47 25.06 -26.07
C ARG A 258 -8.57 26.31 -26.94
N GLU A 259 -8.23 26.21 -28.22
CA GLU A 259 -8.39 27.28 -29.21
C GLU A 259 -9.87 27.69 -29.37
N GLU A 260 -10.80 26.73 -29.37
CA GLU A 260 -12.24 27.01 -29.43
C GLU A 260 -12.76 27.70 -28.16
N GLN A 261 -12.21 27.41 -26.97
CA GLN A 261 -12.58 28.11 -25.74
C GLN A 261 -12.07 29.55 -25.66
N GLU A 262 -10.93 29.84 -26.29
CA GLU A 262 -10.35 31.19 -26.35
C GLU A 262 -10.97 32.06 -27.46
N ALA A 263 -11.71 31.46 -28.38
CA ALA A 263 -12.38 32.14 -29.50
C ALA A 263 -13.79 32.67 -29.19
N TRP A 264 -14.29 32.48 -27.97
CA TRP A 264 -15.59 32.96 -27.46
C TRP A 264 -15.41 33.90 -26.27
#